data_AF-A0A7F8QCC9-F1
#
_entry.id   AF-A0A7F8QCC9-F1
#
_cell.length_a   1.000
_cell.length_b   1.000
_cell.length_c   1.000
_cell.angle_alpha   90.00
_cell.angle_beta   90.00
_cell.angle_gamma   90.00
#
_symmetry.space_group_name_H-M   'P 1'
#
loop_
_entity.id
_entity.type
_entity.pdbx_description
1 polymer ?
#
loop_
_entity_poly.entity_id
_entity_poly.type
_entity_poly.pdbx_seq_one_letter_code
_entity_poly.pdbx_strand_id
1 'polypeptide(L)'
;MRKLWLNVTPGKDVNADTILHYHQELPKYLRGFHKCAREDAVHLAGLIYKAQFDNDRSQLASIPKILQELVPENLTRLMSSEEWRKNILLAYDKHKDKTVQEAKVAFLKWICRWPTFGSAFFKVKQTSEPSYPDIILIAINRHGVLLIHPKTKELLTTYPFTKISSWSSGSTYFHMALGSLARGSRLLCETSLGYKMDDLLTSYVQQLLSTMNKQRGSQAPAQADP
;
A
#
# COMPACT_ATOMS: atom_id res chain seq x y z
N MET A 1 -14.54 4.68 3.58
CA MET A 1 -13.14 4.33 3.22
C MET A 1 -13.00 2.83 3.11
N ARG A 2 -12.31 2.29 2.09
CA ARG A 2 -12.05 0.84 2.00
C ARG A 2 -11.03 0.43 3.06
N LYS A 3 -11.41 -0.53 3.90
CA LYS A 3 -10.59 -1.07 5.02
C LYS A 3 -9.71 -2.23 4.56
N LEU A 4 -10.31 -3.26 3.96
CA LEU A 4 -9.61 -4.46 3.47
C LEU A 4 -9.43 -4.42 1.95
N TRP A 5 -8.20 -4.64 1.48
CA TRP A 5 -7.83 -4.59 0.07
C TRP A 5 -7.67 -6.01 -0.49
N LEU A 6 -8.78 -6.75 -0.50
CA LEU A 6 -8.86 -8.11 -1.02
C LEU A 6 -9.45 -8.11 -2.42
N ASN A 7 -8.84 -8.86 -3.35
CA ASN A 7 -9.32 -9.04 -4.73
C ASN A 7 -9.61 -7.72 -5.48
N VAL A 8 -8.85 -6.67 -5.19
CA VAL A 8 -8.97 -5.38 -5.88
C VAL A 8 -8.26 -5.47 -7.22
N THR A 9 -9.03 -5.35 -8.30
CA THR A 9 -8.52 -5.33 -9.67
C THR A 9 -8.89 -4.00 -10.32
N PRO A 10 -7.94 -3.05 -10.43
CA PRO A 10 -8.20 -1.76 -11.06
C PRO A 10 -8.76 -1.90 -12.48
N GLY A 11 -9.82 -1.16 -12.77
CA GLY A 11 -10.62 -1.20 -14.00
C GLY A 11 -11.85 -2.11 -13.92
N LYS A 12 -11.97 -2.98 -12.91
CA LYS A 12 -13.18 -3.82 -12.73
C LYS A 12 -14.37 -3.01 -12.20
N ASP A 13 -14.10 -2.06 -11.31
CA ASP A 13 -15.09 -1.15 -10.74
C ASP A 13 -14.53 0.27 -10.78
N VAL A 14 -14.78 0.95 -11.91
CA VAL A 14 -14.24 2.29 -12.19
C VAL A 14 -14.77 3.33 -11.19
N ASN A 15 -15.98 3.15 -10.67
CA ASN A 15 -16.56 4.04 -9.66
C ASN A 15 -15.78 3.91 -8.34
N ALA A 16 -15.56 2.68 -7.86
CA ALA A 16 -14.73 2.46 -6.67
C ALA A 16 -13.30 2.95 -6.86
N ASP A 17 -12.71 2.75 -8.05
CA ASP A 17 -11.36 3.20 -8.37
C ASP A 17 -11.21 4.72 -8.29
N THR A 18 -12.14 5.45 -8.91
CA THR A 18 -12.06 6.90 -9.06
C THR A 18 -12.53 7.69 -7.84
N ILE A 19 -13.45 7.13 -7.06
CA ILE A 19 -14.02 7.74 -5.85
C ILE A 19 -13.22 7.37 -4.59
N LEU A 20 -12.71 6.13 -4.51
CA LEU A 20 -12.07 5.62 -3.29
C LEU A 20 -10.61 5.24 -3.53
N HIS A 21 -10.34 4.29 -4.42
CA HIS A 21 -9.02 3.63 -4.42
C HIS A 21 -7.88 4.59 -4.76
N TYR A 22 -8.06 5.41 -5.80
CA TYR A 22 -7.07 6.42 -6.19
C TYR A 22 -6.76 7.37 -5.04
N HIS A 23 -7.80 7.93 -4.42
CA HIS A 23 -7.67 8.90 -3.33
C HIS A 23 -7.14 8.30 -2.04
N GLN A 24 -7.29 6.99 -1.83
CA GLN A 24 -6.70 6.29 -0.68
C GLN A 24 -5.24 5.90 -0.91
N GLU A 25 -4.84 5.53 -2.14
CA GLU A 25 -3.47 5.10 -2.44
C GLU A 25 -2.53 6.27 -2.75
N LEU A 26 -3.03 7.34 -3.40
CA LEU A 26 -2.23 8.52 -3.74
C LEU A 26 -1.45 9.10 -2.54
N PRO A 27 -2.05 9.40 -1.38
CA PRO A 27 -1.30 9.93 -0.25
C PRO A 27 -0.27 8.94 0.33
N LYS A 28 -0.48 7.61 0.17
CA LYS A 28 0.49 6.59 0.60
C LYS A 28 1.69 6.55 -0.33
N TYR A 29 1.43 6.71 -1.63
CA TYR A 29 2.45 6.89 -2.66
C TYR A 29 3.27 8.16 -2.40
N LEU A 30 2.63 9.31 -2.19
CA LEU A 30 3.31 10.60 -1.97
C LEU A 30 4.13 10.64 -0.68
N ARG A 31 3.71 9.93 0.38
CA ARG A 31 4.53 9.71 1.59
C ARG A 31 5.75 8.81 1.37
N GLY A 32 5.91 8.23 0.17
CA GLY A 32 7.07 7.41 -0.14
C GLY A 32 7.06 6.04 0.54
N PHE A 33 5.90 5.47 0.86
CA PHE A 33 5.85 4.16 1.53
C PHE A 33 6.20 2.96 0.63
N HIS A 34 6.38 3.18 -0.66
CA HIS A 34 6.67 2.15 -1.65
C HIS A 34 8.11 2.26 -2.17
N LYS A 35 8.73 1.12 -2.50
CA LYS A 35 9.95 1.11 -3.31
C LYS A 35 9.57 1.49 -4.73
N CYS A 36 9.96 2.69 -5.14
CA CYS A 36 9.59 3.29 -6.42
C CYS A 36 10.86 3.79 -7.11
N ALA A 37 11.06 3.39 -8.36
CA ALA A 37 12.16 3.90 -9.16
C ALA A 37 11.88 5.34 -9.60
N ARG A 38 12.93 6.07 -9.97
CA ARG A 38 12.80 7.45 -10.45
C ARG A 38 11.94 7.52 -11.71
N GLU A 39 12.11 6.55 -12.60
CA GLU A 39 11.39 6.43 -13.87
C GLU A 39 9.89 6.17 -13.63
N ASP A 40 9.56 5.32 -12.65
CA ASP A 40 8.19 5.09 -12.21
C ASP A 40 7.57 6.38 -11.66
N ALA A 41 8.34 7.12 -10.84
CA ALA A 41 7.86 8.36 -10.24
C ALA A 41 7.53 9.43 -11.29
N VAL A 42 8.37 9.58 -12.32
CA VAL A 42 8.10 10.46 -13.46
C VAL A 42 6.82 10.04 -14.19
N HIS A 43 6.66 8.74 -14.48
CA HIS A 43 5.48 8.23 -15.17
C HIS A 43 4.20 8.47 -14.36
N LEU A 44 4.22 8.10 -13.08
CA LEU A 44 3.09 8.27 -12.17
C LEU A 44 2.75 9.75 -11.95
N ALA A 45 3.74 10.63 -11.85
CA ALA A 45 3.51 12.06 -11.71
C ALA A 45 2.75 12.66 -12.92
N GLY A 46 3.03 12.18 -14.14
CA GLY A 46 2.25 12.55 -15.33
C GLY A 46 0.78 12.13 -15.25
N LEU A 47 0.51 10.93 -14.72
CA LEU A 47 -0.85 10.44 -14.48
C LEU A 47 -1.56 11.22 -13.37
N ILE A 48 -0.87 11.53 -12.28
CA ILE A 48 -1.41 12.32 -11.16
C ILE A 48 -1.75 13.72 -11.64
N TYR A 49 -0.86 14.38 -12.39
CA TYR A 49 -1.12 15.68 -12.96
C TYR A 49 -2.36 15.65 -13.87
N LYS A 50 -2.45 14.67 -14.77
CA LYS A 50 -3.64 14.50 -15.63
C LYS A 50 -4.91 14.26 -14.82
N ALA A 51 -4.83 13.50 -13.73
CA ALA A 51 -5.98 13.23 -12.86
C ALA A 51 -6.42 14.45 -12.03
N GLN A 52 -5.54 15.43 -11.80
CA GLN A 52 -5.80 16.63 -11.00
C GLN A 52 -6.21 17.84 -11.84
N PHE A 53 -5.57 18.04 -12.99
CA PHE A 53 -5.71 19.25 -13.82
C PHE A 53 -6.30 19.00 -15.20
N ASP A 54 -6.57 17.73 -15.55
CA ASP A 54 -7.07 17.35 -16.87
C ASP A 54 -6.21 17.94 -18.02
N ASN A 55 -6.78 18.79 -18.87
CA ASN A 55 -6.09 19.46 -19.98
C ASN A 55 -5.57 20.86 -19.64
N ASP A 56 -5.70 21.30 -18.38
CA ASP A 56 -5.22 22.61 -17.94
C ASP A 56 -3.69 22.64 -17.87
N ARG A 57 -3.09 23.19 -18.92
CA ARG A 57 -1.65 23.38 -19.05
C ARG A 57 -1.12 24.60 -18.27
N SER A 58 -1.97 25.46 -17.73
CA SER A 58 -1.55 26.66 -17.00
C SER A 58 -0.76 26.30 -15.73
N GLN A 59 -1.05 25.15 -15.12
CA GLN A 59 -0.37 24.66 -13.92
C GLN A 59 0.99 24.00 -14.22
N LEU A 60 1.41 23.88 -15.48
CA LEU A 60 2.70 23.28 -15.82
C LEU A 60 3.87 24.14 -15.35
N ALA A 61 3.71 25.46 -15.41
CA ALA A 61 4.69 26.41 -14.89
C ALA A 61 4.77 26.38 -13.35
N SER A 62 3.71 25.93 -12.68
CA SER A 62 3.65 25.81 -11.22
C SER A 62 4.08 24.44 -10.69
N ILE A 63 4.45 23.46 -11.55
CA ILE A 63 4.95 22.14 -11.12
C ILE A 63 6.02 22.23 -10.01
N PRO A 64 7.04 23.12 -10.07
CA PRO A 64 8.00 23.27 -8.97
C PRO A 64 7.36 23.58 -7.61
N LYS A 65 6.21 24.27 -7.58
CA LYS A 65 5.46 24.63 -6.37
C LYS A 65 4.57 23.49 -5.87
N ILE A 66 4.02 22.68 -6.78
CA ILE A 66 3.13 21.55 -6.46
C ILE A 66 3.84 20.19 -6.51
N LEU A 67 5.17 20.16 -6.56
CA LEU A 67 5.94 18.93 -6.76
C LEU A 67 5.64 17.86 -5.69
N GLN A 68 5.37 18.28 -4.46
CA GLN A 68 5.01 17.40 -3.34
C GLN A 68 3.64 16.72 -3.50
N GLU A 69 2.78 17.25 -4.38
CA GLU A 69 1.49 16.64 -4.73
C GLU A 69 1.63 15.60 -5.85
N LEU A 70 2.78 15.57 -6.55
CA LEU A 70 3.01 14.74 -7.74
C LEU A 70 4.06 13.65 -7.51
N VAL A 71 5.07 13.93 -6.69
CA VAL A 71 6.27 13.08 -6.52
C VAL A 71 6.43 12.68 -5.04
N PRO A 72 6.80 11.41 -4.75
CA PRO A 72 7.04 10.97 -3.38
C PRO A 72 8.10 11.80 -2.66
N GLU A 73 7.85 12.13 -1.39
CA GLU A 73 8.69 13.00 -0.57
C GLU A 73 10.18 12.59 -0.59
N ASN A 74 10.44 11.27 -0.58
CA ASN A 74 11.78 10.70 -0.53
C ASN A 74 12.51 10.73 -1.88
N LEU A 75 11.81 10.99 -2.99
CA LEU A 75 12.36 11.05 -4.34
C LEU A 75 12.52 12.48 -4.86
N THR A 76 11.85 13.47 -4.24
CA THR A 76 11.91 14.88 -4.66
C THR A 76 13.33 15.40 -4.87
N ARG A 77 14.29 14.96 -4.04
CA ARG A 77 15.70 15.38 -4.06
C ARG A 77 16.58 14.69 -5.10
N LEU A 78 16.04 13.74 -5.89
CA LEU A 78 16.84 13.00 -6.88
C LEU A 78 17.19 13.79 -8.15
N MET A 79 16.47 14.88 -8.43
CA MET A 79 16.77 15.81 -9.52
C MET A 79 16.27 17.21 -9.15
N SER A 80 16.70 18.22 -9.89
CA SER A 80 16.24 19.59 -9.69
C SER A 80 14.74 19.75 -10.01
N SER A 81 14.10 20.78 -9.45
CA SER A 81 12.68 21.06 -9.71
C SER A 81 12.36 21.28 -11.19
N GLU A 82 13.30 21.87 -11.95
CA GLU A 82 13.14 22.07 -13.39
C GLU A 82 13.28 20.77 -14.19
N GLU A 83 14.18 19.87 -13.79
CA GLU A 83 14.26 18.54 -14.39
C GLU A 83 13.00 17.73 -14.13
N TRP A 84 12.47 17.77 -12.90
CA TRP A 84 11.17 17.17 -12.59
C TRP A 84 10.08 17.74 -13.49
N ARG A 85 9.97 19.07 -13.58
CA ARG A 85 8.99 19.73 -14.44
C ARG A 85 9.07 19.26 -15.88
N LYS A 86 10.28 19.24 -16.47
CA LYS A 86 10.50 18.80 -17.86
C LYS A 86 10.08 17.34 -18.05
N ASN A 87 10.49 16.45 -17.15
CA ASN A 87 10.19 15.03 -17.25
C ASN A 87 8.70 14.73 -17.05
N ILE A 88 8.05 15.40 -16.10
CA ILE A 88 6.61 15.28 -15.84
C ILE A 88 5.80 15.78 -17.03
N LEU A 89 6.21 16.90 -17.66
CA LEU A 89 5.57 17.42 -18.87
C LEU A 89 5.56 16.38 -20.00
N LEU A 90 6.73 15.77 -20.25
CA LEU A 90 6.87 14.73 -21.27
C LEU A 90 6.04 13.47 -20.94
N ALA A 91 5.90 13.12 -19.65
CA ALA A 91 5.05 12.01 -19.23
C ALA A 91 3.55 12.34 -19.38
N TYR A 92 3.15 13.55 -19.00
CA TYR A 92 1.78 14.06 -19.15
C TYR A 92 1.33 14.06 -20.62
N ASP A 93 2.20 14.48 -21.56
CA ASP A 93 1.85 14.53 -22.99
C ASP A 93 1.50 13.15 -23.56
N LYS A 94 2.02 12.05 -22.98
CA LYS A 94 1.63 10.66 -23.32
C LYS A 94 0.23 10.29 -22.83
N HIS A 95 -0.40 11.15 -22.05
CA HIS A 95 -1.69 10.94 -21.40
C HIS A 95 -2.71 12.03 -21.76
N LYS A 96 -2.39 12.94 -22.69
CA LYS A 96 -3.27 14.02 -23.14
C LYS A 96 -4.66 13.53 -23.61
N ASP A 97 -4.68 12.39 -24.29
CA ASP A 97 -5.91 11.83 -24.88
C ASP A 97 -6.71 10.97 -23.88
N LYS A 98 -6.22 10.79 -22.66
CA LYS A 98 -6.95 10.09 -21.59
C LYS A 98 -7.93 11.05 -20.92
N THR A 99 -8.99 10.52 -20.37
CA THR A 99 -9.84 11.21 -19.39
C THR A 99 -9.20 11.20 -17.99
N VAL A 100 -9.72 12.04 -17.10
CA VAL A 100 -9.34 12.04 -15.67
C VAL A 100 -9.57 10.65 -15.04
N GLN A 101 -10.68 9.98 -15.37
CA GLN A 101 -11.02 8.67 -14.86
C GLN A 101 -10.01 7.61 -15.34
N GLU A 102 -9.66 7.62 -16.62
CA GLU A 102 -8.66 6.71 -17.18
C GLU A 102 -7.28 6.94 -16.58
N ALA A 103 -6.90 8.19 -16.30
CA ALA A 103 -5.63 8.50 -15.63
C ALA A 103 -5.57 7.92 -14.21
N LYS A 104 -6.66 8.05 -13.43
CA LYS A 104 -6.77 7.44 -12.09
C LYS A 104 -6.70 5.92 -12.13
N VAL A 105 -7.41 5.29 -13.07
CA VAL A 105 -7.37 3.82 -13.25
C VAL A 105 -5.99 3.36 -13.72
N ALA A 106 -5.34 4.09 -14.63
CA ALA A 106 -3.98 3.79 -15.09
C ALA A 106 -2.95 3.88 -13.95
N PHE A 107 -3.05 4.89 -13.10
CA PHE A 107 -2.24 5.02 -11.88
C PHE A 107 -2.38 3.77 -11.02
N LEU A 108 -3.62 3.35 -10.73
CA LEU A 108 -3.90 2.17 -9.91
C LEU A 108 -3.39 0.88 -10.57
N LYS A 109 -3.58 0.71 -11.88
CA LYS A 109 -3.08 -0.45 -12.64
C LYS A 109 -1.54 -0.56 -12.59
N TRP A 110 -0.83 0.57 -12.53
CA TRP A 110 0.62 0.56 -12.39
C TRP A 110 1.04 0.06 -11.01
N ILE A 111 0.49 0.65 -9.95
CA ILE A 111 0.92 0.38 -8.58
C ILE A 111 0.33 -0.92 -8.00
N CYS A 112 -0.75 -1.48 -8.55
CA CYS A 112 -1.39 -2.67 -8.00
C CYS A 112 -0.50 -3.93 -8.00
N ARG A 113 0.56 -3.91 -8.82
CA ARG A 113 1.59 -4.95 -8.89
C ARG A 113 2.56 -4.93 -7.71
N TRP A 114 2.64 -3.82 -6.98
CA TRP A 114 3.55 -3.69 -5.86
C TRP A 114 3.09 -4.55 -4.66
N PRO A 115 4.02 -5.18 -3.93
CA PRO A 115 3.68 -6.00 -2.76
C PRO A 115 3.04 -5.20 -1.62
N THR A 116 3.22 -3.87 -1.64
CA THR A 116 2.74 -2.91 -0.65
C THR A 116 1.48 -2.15 -1.10
N PHE A 117 0.90 -2.47 -2.26
CA PHE A 117 -0.38 -1.89 -2.70
C PHE A 117 -1.54 -2.29 -1.77
N GLY A 118 -2.42 -1.32 -1.46
CA GLY A 118 -3.59 -1.56 -0.61
C GLY A 118 -3.22 -1.84 0.84
N SER A 119 -2.12 -1.28 1.32
CA SER A 119 -1.66 -1.47 2.70
C SER A 119 -2.11 -0.37 3.64
N ALA A 120 -2.25 -0.71 4.92
CA ALA A 120 -2.13 0.26 6.00
C ALA A 120 -0.67 0.29 6.47
N PHE A 121 -0.11 1.48 6.66
CA PHE A 121 1.30 1.68 7.01
C PHE A 121 1.46 2.22 8.43
N PHE A 122 2.43 1.69 9.17
CA PHE A 122 2.72 2.04 10.56
C PHE A 122 4.23 2.22 10.72
N LYS A 123 4.68 3.42 11.04
CA LYS A 123 6.06 3.66 11.46
C LYS A 123 6.15 3.34 12.94
N VAL A 124 7.01 2.38 13.30
CA VAL A 124 7.12 1.88 14.67
C VAL A 124 8.58 1.73 15.06
N LYS A 125 8.86 1.67 16.35
CA LYS A 125 10.17 1.28 16.87
C LYS A 125 10.12 -0.18 17.32
N GLN A 126 10.91 -1.05 16.72
CA GLN A 126 10.97 -2.48 17.03
C GLN A 126 12.10 -2.77 18.02
N THR A 127 11.93 -3.80 18.84
CA THR A 127 12.93 -4.22 19.86
C THR A 127 13.23 -5.72 19.83
N SER A 128 12.88 -6.40 18.74
CA SER A 128 12.89 -7.87 18.66
C SER A 128 13.95 -8.45 17.74
N GLU A 129 14.33 -7.73 16.69
CA GLU A 129 15.27 -8.21 15.68
C GLU A 129 16.48 -7.26 15.60
N PRO A 130 17.61 -7.61 16.25
CA PRO A 130 18.80 -6.75 16.30
C PRO A 130 19.43 -6.50 14.93
N SER A 131 19.18 -7.38 13.95
CA SER A 131 19.67 -7.18 12.58
C SER A 131 18.89 -6.13 11.79
N TYR A 132 17.71 -5.72 12.27
CA TYR A 132 16.89 -4.68 11.64
C TYR A 132 17.11 -3.31 12.29
N PRO A 133 16.85 -2.21 11.57
CA PRO A 133 16.87 -0.89 12.18
C PRO A 133 15.88 -0.79 13.34
N ASP A 134 16.18 0.06 14.34
CA ASP A 134 15.25 0.33 15.45
C ASP A 134 13.91 0.84 14.95
N ILE A 135 13.92 1.74 13.97
CA ILE A 135 12.70 2.27 13.36
C ILE A 135 12.43 1.52 12.06
N ILE A 136 11.26 0.90 11.95
CA ILE A 136 10.82 0.20 10.74
C ILE A 136 9.47 0.73 10.27
N LEU A 137 9.16 0.47 9.00
CA LEU A 137 7.84 0.67 8.45
C LEU A 137 7.13 -0.68 8.35
N ILE A 138 5.99 -0.83 9.02
CA ILE A 138 5.13 -2.01 8.90
C ILE A 138 4.04 -1.70 7.89
N ALA A 139 3.76 -2.65 6.99
CA ALA A 139 2.60 -2.63 6.11
C ALA A 139 1.70 -3.84 6.39
N ILE A 140 0.41 -3.62 6.63
CA ILE A 140 -0.60 -4.68 6.80
C ILE A 140 -1.49 -4.68 5.56
N ASN A 141 -1.50 -5.79 4.82
CA ASN A 141 -2.28 -5.96 3.59
C ASN A 141 -2.68 -7.41 3.34
N ARG A 142 -3.21 -7.72 2.14
CA ARG A 142 -3.65 -9.06 1.74
C ARG A 142 -2.60 -10.17 1.91
N HIS A 143 -1.30 -9.83 1.89
CA HIS A 143 -0.21 -10.79 2.05
C HIS A 143 0.16 -11.06 3.51
N GLY A 144 -0.34 -10.28 4.47
CA GLY A 144 0.00 -10.38 5.89
C GLY A 144 0.64 -9.10 6.43
N VAL A 145 1.64 -9.26 7.30
CA VAL A 145 2.42 -8.18 7.91
C VAL A 145 3.79 -8.13 7.25
N LEU A 146 4.09 -7.01 6.58
CA LEU A 146 5.35 -6.77 5.89
C LEU A 146 6.20 -5.81 6.72
N LEU A 147 7.47 -6.15 6.93
CA LEU A 147 8.44 -5.26 7.57
C LEU A 147 9.31 -4.64 6.49
N ILE A 148 9.41 -3.32 6.48
CA ILE A 148 10.03 -2.54 5.40
C ILE A 148 11.09 -1.62 6.01
N HIS A 149 12.27 -1.61 5.40
CA HIS A 149 13.35 -0.72 5.77
C HIS A 149 12.96 0.73 5.46
N PRO A 150 13.00 1.67 6.44
CA PRO A 150 12.39 2.99 6.28
C PRO A 150 13.13 3.90 5.29
N LYS A 151 14.43 3.68 5.03
CA LYS A 151 15.21 4.45 4.04
C LYS A 151 15.12 3.83 2.64
N THR A 152 15.67 2.62 2.46
CA THR A 152 15.73 1.89 1.18
C THR A 152 14.37 1.40 0.65
N LYS A 153 13.34 1.36 1.50
CA LYS A 153 12.01 0.80 1.18
C LYS A 153 12.04 -0.68 0.81
N GLU A 154 13.12 -1.37 1.15
CA GLU A 154 13.26 -2.80 0.90
C GLU A 154 12.45 -3.61 1.89
N LEU A 155 11.87 -4.70 1.38
CA LEU A 155 11.12 -5.65 2.17
C LEU A 155 12.10 -6.50 2.98
N LEU A 156 12.11 -6.31 4.30
CA LEU A 156 12.95 -7.06 5.24
C LEU A 156 12.41 -8.48 5.43
N THR A 157 11.09 -8.60 5.63
CA THR A 157 10.40 -9.88 5.76
C THR A 157 8.90 -9.73 5.55
N THR A 158 8.23 -10.85 5.29
CA THR A 158 6.77 -10.95 5.22
C THR A 158 6.30 -12.06 6.14
N TYR A 159 5.33 -11.74 6.98
CA TYR A 159 4.64 -12.69 7.85
C TYR A 159 3.22 -12.91 7.34
N PRO A 160 2.97 -14.00 6.57
CA PRO A 160 1.63 -14.36 6.13
C PRO A 160 0.70 -14.61 7.31
N PHE A 161 -0.58 -14.30 7.16
CA PHE A 161 -1.59 -14.53 8.21
C PHE A 161 -1.59 -15.97 8.73
N THR A 162 -1.31 -16.95 7.88
CA THR A 162 -1.23 -18.37 8.25
C THR A 162 -0.07 -18.73 9.18
N LYS A 163 0.95 -17.87 9.30
CA LYS A 163 2.09 -18.06 10.20
C LYS A 163 1.97 -17.29 11.51
N ILE A 164 1.00 -16.38 11.63
CA ILE A 164 0.78 -15.59 12.83
C ILE A 164 -0.07 -16.41 13.80
N SER A 165 0.46 -16.70 14.99
CA SER A 165 -0.25 -17.52 15.99
C SER A 165 -1.06 -16.68 16.96
N SER A 166 -0.57 -15.49 17.32
CA SER A 166 -1.30 -14.53 18.14
C SER A 166 -0.74 -13.12 17.99
N TRP A 167 -1.53 -12.13 18.39
CA TRP A 167 -1.09 -10.74 18.53
C TRP A 167 -1.80 -10.10 19.73
N SER A 168 -1.22 -9.02 20.25
CA SER A 168 -1.81 -8.19 21.29
C SER A 168 -1.36 -6.75 21.12
N SER A 169 -2.15 -5.80 21.64
CA SER A 169 -1.81 -4.39 21.61
C SER A 169 -2.16 -3.70 22.92
N GLY A 170 -1.35 -2.72 23.31
CA GLY A 170 -1.66 -1.76 24.36
C GLY A 170 -1.69 -0.34 23.80
N SER A 171 -1.79 0.65 24.69
CA SER A 171 -1.76 2.06 24.32
C SER A 171 -0.39 2.51 23.79
N THR A 172 0.68 1.78 24.08
CA THR A 172 2.07 2.12 23.73
C THR A 172 2.79 1.03 22.96
N TYR A 173 2.16 -0.12 22.70
CA TYR A 173 2.82 -1.23 22.03
C TYR A 173 1.89 -2.05 21.13
N PHE A 174 2.52 -2.78 20.22
CA PHE A 174 1.94 -3.85 19.44
C PHE A 174 2.90 -5.05 19.50
N HIS A 175 2.36 -6.25 19.74
CA HIS A 175 3.12 -7.49 19.84
C HIS A 175 2.49 -8.57 18.96
N MET A 176 3.32 -9.38 18.30
CA MET A 176 2.91 -10.46 17.42
C MET A 176 3.82 -11.68 17.59
N ALA A 177 3.23 -12.86 17.72
CA ALA A 177 3.94 -14.13 17.76
C ALA A 177 3.76 -14.90 16.45
N LEU A 178 4.83 -15.56 16.02
CA LEU A 178 4.91 -16.31 14.77
C LEU A 178 5.18 -17.78 15.08
N GLY A 179 4.47 -18.70 14.42
CA GLY A 179 4.68 -20.14 14.59
C GLY A 179 4.27 -20.71 15.96
N SER A 180 4.76 -21.92 16.26
CA SER A 180 4.46 -22.66 17.51
C SER A 180 5.34 -22.23 18.68
N LEU A 181 4.83 -22.39 19.91
CA LEU A 181 5.46 -22.03 21.19
C LEU A 181 6.96 -22.39 21.36
N ALA A 182 7.46 -23.44 20.69
CA ALA A 182 8.83 -23.93 20.87
C ALA A 182 9.91 -23.31 19.94
N ARG A 183 9.55 -22.71 18.80
CA ARG A 183 10.50 -22.16 17.80
C ARG A 183 10.00 -20.86 17.14
N GLY A 184 9.04 -20.20 17.78
CA GLY A 184 8.39 -19.02 17.23
C GLY A 184 9.24 -17.76 17.36
N SER A 185 9.27 -16.94 16.31
CA SER A 185 9.80 -15.58 16.40
C SER A 185 8.73 -14.64 16.98
N ARG A 186 9.18 -13.56 17.59
CA ARG A 186 8.30 -12.53 18.17
C ARG A 186 8.63 -11.18 17.54
N LEU A 187 7.61 -10.37 17.33
CA LEU A 187 7.75 -8.98 16.94
C LEU A 187 7.09 -8.12 18.02
N LEU A 188 7.89 -7.30 18.68
CA LEU A 188 7.48 -6.29 19.64
C LEU A 188 7.80 -4.91 19.06
N CYS A 189 6.81 -4.04 19.07
CA CYS A 189 6.89 -2.70 18.52
C CYS A 189 6.33 -1.68 19.51
N GLU A 190 7.06 -0.61 19.77
CA GLU A 190 6.57 0.59 20.43
C GLU A 190 5.75 1.41 19.42
N THR A 191 4.48 1.64 19.72
CA THR A 191 3.55 2.41 18.86
C THR A 191 2.29 2.82 19.62
N SER A 192 1.76 4.01 19.34
CA SER A 192 0.45 4.45 19.82
C SER A 192 -0.72 3.98 18.94
N LEU A 193 -0.42 3.29 17.84
CA LEU A 193 -1.40 2.81 16.86
C LEU A 193 -1.68 1.30 16.97
N GLY A 194 -1.31 0.68 18.09
CA GLY A 194 -1.49 -0.76 18.30
C GLY A 194 -2.94 -1.22 18.08
N TYR A 195 -3.91 -0.46 18.57
CA TYR A 195 -5.35 -0.75 18.37
C TYR A 195 -5.77 -0.79 16.88
N LYS A 196 -5.17 0.04 16.01
CA LYS A 196 -5.46 0.00 14.56
C LYS A 196 -4.84 -1.22 13.89
N MET A 197 -3.64 -1.61 14.35
CA MET A 197 -2.96 -2.80 13.85
C MET A 197 -3.74 -4.06 14.24
N ASP A 198 -4.19 -4.14 15.50
CA ASP A 198 -5.03 -5.20 16.03
C ASP A 198 -6.36 -5.33 15.27
N ASP A 199 -7.10 -4.23 15.10
CA ASP A 199 -8.35 -4.19 14.36
C ASP A 199 -8.18 -4.67 12.90
N LEU A 200 -7.11 -4.26 12.22
CA LEU A 200 -6.83 -4.67 10.86
C LEU A 200 -6.46 -6.14 10.75
N LEU A 201 -5.59 -6.66 11.63
CA LEU A 201 -5.23 -8.07 11.66
C LEU A 201 -6.45 -8.94 11.90
N THR A 202 -7.24 -8.59 12.93
CA THR A 202 -8.49 -9.26 13.25
C THR A 202 -9.43 -9.29 12.05
N SER A 203 -9.61 -8.14 11.40
CA SER A 203 -10.49 -8.04 10.22
C SER A 203 -10.01 -8.87 9.03
N TYR A 204 -8.69 -8.88 8.74
CA TYR A 204 -8.13 -9.70 7.66
C TYR A 204 -8.26 -11.20 7.96
N VAL A 205 -7.93 -11.63 9.18
CA VAL A 205 -8.00 -13.05 9.58
C VAL A 205 -9.45 -13.55 9.56
N GLN A 206 -10.40 -12.78 10.11
CA GLN A 206 -11.83 -13.12 10.07
C GLN A 206 -12.34 -13.29 8.63
N GLN A 207 -11.94 -12.39 7.73
CA GLN A 207 -12.36 -12.44 6.33
C GLN A 207 -11.74 -13.63 5.58
N LEU A 208 -10.50 -14.01 5.89
CA LEU A 208 -9.86 -15.19 5.31
C LEU A 208 -10.53 -16.48 5.81
N LEU A 209 -10.81 -16.59 7.11
CA LEU A 209 -11.51 -17.73 7.69
C LEU A 209 -12.93 -17.89 7.13
N SER A 210 -13.67 -16.79 6.98
CA SER A 210 -15.03 -16.82 6.41
C SER A 210 -15.02 -17.29 4.94
N THR A 211 -14.01 -16.90 4.18
CA THR A 211 -13.83 -17.33 2.78
C THR A 211 -13.50 -18.83 2.71
N MET A 212 -12.63 -19.33 3.59
CA MET A 212 -12.27 -20.75 3.65
C MET A 212 -13.46 -21.64 4.06
N ASN A 213 -14.26 -21.20 5.04
CA ASN A 213 -15.43 -21.94 5.49
C ASN A 213 -16.50 -22.04 4.39
N LYS A 214 -16.71 -20.97 3.62
CA LYS A 214 -17.62 -21.00 2.46
C LYS A 214 -17.18 -21.99 1.40
N GLN A 215 -15.88 -22.07 1.10
CA GLN A 215 -15.34 -23.03 0.14
C GLN A 215 -15.51 -24.50 0.59
N ARG A 216 -15.34 -24.77 1.89
CA ARG A 216 -15.61 -26.12 2.46
C ARG A 216 -17.10 -26.48 2.44
N GLY A 217 -17.98 -25.52 2.76
CA GLY A 217 -19.43 -25.75 2.71
C GLY A 217 -19.97 -26.01 1.30
N SER A 218 -19.35 -25.46 0.26
CA SER A 218 -19.70 -25.71 -1.14
C SER A 218 -19.20 -27.05 -1.72
N GLN A 219 -18.40 -27.82 -0.96
CA GLN A 219 -17.83 -29.11 -1.38
C GLN A 219 -18.45 -30.33 -0.65
N ALA A 220 -19.55 -30.16 0.07
CA ALA A 220 -20.26 -31.31 0.65
C ALA A 220 -20.88 -32.17 -0.48
N PRO A 221 -20.65 -33.50 -0.52
CA PRO A 221 -21.29 -34.37 -1.51
C PRO A 221 -22.80 -34.38 -1.26
N ALA A 222 -23.59 -34.25 -2.33
CA ALA A 222 -25.00 -34.62 -2.29
C ALA A 222 -25.07 -36.07 -1.80
N GLN A 223 -25.67 -36.28 -0.63
CA GLN A 223 -25.96 -37.62 -0.14
C GLN A 223 -26.84 -38.31 -1.18
N ALA A 224 -26.36 -39.43 -1.70
CA ALA A 224 -27.16 -40.32 -2.51
C ALA A 224 -28.21 -40.94 -1.59
N ASP A 225 -29.48 -40.61 -1.82
CA ASP A 225 -30.60 -41.27 -1.16
C ASP A 225 -30.71 -42.74 -1.66
N PRO A 226 -31.02 -43.69 -0.76
CA PRO A 226 -31.05 -45.13 -1.05
C PRO A 226 -32.26 -45.57 -1.89
#